data_AF-A0A084Y2U7-F1
#
_entry.id   AF-A0A084Y2U7-F1
#
_cell.length_a   1.000
_cell.length_b   1.000
_cell.length_c   1.000
_cell.angle_alpha   90.00
_cell.angle_beta   90.00
_cell.angle_gamma   90.00
#
_symmetry.space_group_name_H-M   'P 1'
#
loop_
_entity.id
_entity.type
_entity.pdbx_description
1 polymer ?
#
loop_
_entity_poly.entity_id
_entity_poly.type
_entity_poly.pdbx_seq_one_letter_code
_entity_poly.pdbx_strand_id
1 'polypeptide(L)'
;MIASSPSDEPRRPGDAARRSGPALEAMFRFIVWLIPTLDKLPRSQKFLLGDRIQATALDVFERLIEATYSKARERPLSDANLGLEKLRFLFRVCAELHYLDLRRYEHAARMLDEIGRMVGGWIKANRAAQG
;
A
#
# COMPACT_ATOMS: atom_id res chain seq x y z
N MET A 1 -51.71 7.89 0.60
CA MET A 1 -50.74 7.42 -0.40
C MET A 1 -49.42 8.08 -0.03
N ILE A 2 -48.55 7.34 0.63
CA ILE A 2 -47.42 7.87 1.41
C ILE A 2 -46.25 8.11 0.44
N ALA A 3 -45.76 9.35 0.38
CA ALA A 3 -44.60 9.70 -0.41
C ALA A 3 -43.34 9.11 0.26
N SER A 4 -42.67 8.19 -0.42
CA SER A 4 -41.41 7.60 0.04
C SER A 4 -40.27 8.62 -0.07
N SER A 5 -39.59 8.87 1.04
CA SER A 5 -38.39 9.71 1.17
C SER A 5 -37.21 9.21 0.31
N PRO A 6 -36.37 10.09 -0.25
CA PRO A 6 -35.30 9.72 -1.20
C PRO A 6 -33.98 9.30 -0.54
N SER A 7 -34.00 8.68 0.65
CA SER A 7 -32.79 8.46 1.46
C SER A 7 -32.16 7.07 1.35
N ASP A 8 -32.56 6.23 0.40
CA ASP A 8 -32.09 4.83 0.31
C ASP A 8 -31.64 4.37 -1.09
N GLU A 9 -31.16 5.30 -1.93
CA GLU A 9 -30.53 4.90 -3.20
C GLU A 9 -29.13 4.31 -2.92
N PRO A 10 -28.83 3.07 -3.36
CA PRO A 10 -27.51 2.47 -3.15
C PRO A 10 -26.46 3.32 -3.88
N ARG A 11 -25.66 4.05 -3.09
CA ARG A 11 -24.56 4.89 -3.55
C ARG A 11 -23.74 4.18 -4.63
N ARG A 12 -23.73 4.75 -5.84
CA ARG A 12 -23.13 4.15 -7.04
C ARG A 12 -21.65 3.79 -6.82
N PRO A 13 -21.16 2.65 -7.33
CA PRO A 13 -19.75 2.22 -7.21
C PRO A 13 -18.72 3.24 -7.73
N GLY A 14 -19.14 4.18 -8.59
CA GLY A 14 -18.28 5.20 -9.21
C GLY A 14 -17.78 6.33 -8.28
N ASP A 15 -18.45 6.57 -7.14
CA ASP A 15 -18.04 7.66 -6.22
C ASP A 15 -16.93 7.25 -5.23
N ALA A 16 -16.70 5.95 -5.07
CA ALA A 16 -15.57 5.41 -4.30
C ALA A 16 -14.25 5.47 -5.08
N ALA A 17 -14.33 5.34 -6.41
CA ALA A 17 -13.19 5.23 -7.32
C ALA A 17 -12.40 6.54 -7.47
N ARG A 18 -13.05 7.71 -7.39
CA ARG A 18 -12.38 9.00 -7.59
C ARG A 18 -11.55 9.51 -6.40
N ARG A 19 -11.61 8.86 -5.23
CA ARG A 19 -10.95 9.36 -4.01
C ARG A 19 -9.84 8.45 -3.45
N SER A 20 -9.62 7.25 -3.98
CA SER A 20 -8.76 6.24 -3.31
C SER A 20 -7.65 5.62 -4.20
N GLY A 21 -7.66 5.90 -5.51
CA GLY A 21 -6.68 5.38 -6.48
C GLY A 21 -5.21 5.80 -6.31
N PRO A 22 -4.84 6.97 -5.72
CA PRO A 22 -3.44 7.41 -5.71
C PRO A 22 -2.50 6.48 -4.96
N ALA A 23 -2.90 5.97 -3.78
CA ALA A 23 -2.06 5.06 -3.00
C ALA A 23 -1.89 3.71 -3.72
N LEU A 24 -2.96 3.21 -4.34
CA LEU A 24 -2.94 1.96 -5.10
C LEU A 24 -2.05 2.07 -6.34
N GLU A 25 -2.16 3.16 -7.09
CA GLU A 25 -1.33 3.45 -8.27
C GLU A 25 0.15 3.64 -7.88
N ALA A 26 0.42 4.37 -6.79
CA ALA A 26 1.78 4.54 -6.28
C ALA A 26 2.38 3.19 -5.85
N MET A 27 1.59 2.33 -5.21
CA MET A 27 2.02 0.99 -4.84
C MET A 27 2.26 0.08 -6.05
N PHE A 28 1.43 0.17 -7.08
CA PHE A 28 1.65 -0.51 -8.36
C PHE A 28 3.01 -0.11 -8.96
N ARG A 29 3.31 1.19 -9.03
CA ARG A 29 4.60 1.70 -9.52
C ARG A 29 5.77 1.22 -8.67
N PHE A 30 5.60 1.18 -7.35
CA PHE A 30 6.60 0.63 -6.45
C PHE A 30 6.88 -0.84 -6.75
N ILE A 31 5.85 -1.68 -6.94
CA ILE A 31 6.03 -3.10 -7.28
C ILE A 31 6.77 -3.28 -8.60
N VAL A 32 6.39 -2.52 -9.64
CA VAL A 32 7.05 -2.57 -10.95
C VAL A 32 8.55 -2.25 -10.84
N TRP A 33 8.91 -1.28 -9.98
CA TRP A 33 10.30 -0.96 -9.70
C TRP A 33 11.00 -2.00 -8.79
N LEU A 34 10.27 -2.58 -7.85
CA LEU A 34 10.76 -3.48 -6.81
C LEU A 34 11.29 -4.79 -7.38
N ILE A 35 10.52 -5.47 -8.23
CA ILE A 35 10.84 -6.81 -8.74
C ILE A 35 12.24 -6.85 -9.40
N PRO A 36 12.55 -6.02 -10.42
CA PRO A 36 13.88 -6.02 -11.03
C PRO A 36 14.99 -5.48 -10.10
N THR A 37 14.62 -4.75 -9.05
CA THR A 37 15.57 -4.28 -8.03
C THR A 37 16.04 -5.44 -7.15
N LEU A 38 15.13 -6.33 -6.75
CA LEU A 38 15.44 -7.49 -5.91
C LEU A 38 16.16 -8.61 -6.67
N ASP A 39 16.06 -8.65 -8.00
CA ASP A 39 16.85 -9.55 -8.84
C ASP A 39 18.37 -9.35 -8.72
N LYS A 40 18.79 -8.21 -8.18
CA LYS A 40 20.21 -7.88 -7.97
C LYS A 40 20.74 -8.31 -6.61
N LEU A 41 19.90 -8.88 -5.73
CA LEU A 41 20.33 -9.42 -4.45
C LEU A 41 21.26 -10.64 -4.64
N PRO A 42 22.16 -10.92 -3.67
CA PRO A 42 22.92 -12.17 -3.65
C PRO A 42 22.00 -13.38 -3.75
N ARG A 43 22.41 -14.42 -4.50
CA ARG A 43 21.59 -15.61 -4.75
C ARG A 43 21.08 -16.27 -3.47
N SER A 44 21.90 -16.33 -2.43
CA SER A 44 21.55 -16.89 -1.12
C SER A 44 20.45 -16.10 -0.39
N GLN A 45 20.23 -14.83 -0.76
CA GLN A 45 19.31 -13.93 -0.08
C GLN A 45 18.03 -13.67 -0.89
N LYS A 46 17.99 -14.06 -2.17
CA LYS A 46 16.79 -13.93 -3.02
C LYS A 46 15.59 -14.68 -2.41
N PHE A 47 15.78 -15.95 -2.06
CA PHE A 47 14.70 -16.79 -1.51
C PHE A 47 14.36 -16.49 -0.04
N LEU A 48 15.16 -15.65 0.63
CA LEU A 48 14.91 -15.26 2.01
C LEU A 48 14.37 -13.83 2.09
N LEU A 49 15.23 -12.85 1.82
CA LEU A 49 14.88 -11.43 1.90
C LEU A 49 14.10 -10.98 0.66
N GLY A 50 14.50 -11.42 -0.53
CA GLY A 50 13.82 -11.07 -1.78
C GLY A 50 12.36 -11.51 -1.77
N ASP A 51 12.10 -12.79 -1.53
CA ASP A 51 10.75 -13.35 -1.46
C ASP A 51 9.93 -12.70 -0.34
N ARG A 52 10.52 -12.49 0.84
CA ARG A 52 9.83 -11.84 1.96
C ARG A 52 9.42 -10.40 1.62
N ILE A 53 10.27 -9.64 0.95
CA ILE A 53 9.97 -8.27 0.53
C ILE A 53 8.88 -8.27 -0.55
N GLN A 54 8.98 -9.14 -1.56
CA GLN A 54 7.97 -9.24 -2.62
C GLN A 54 6.61 -9.62 -2.07
N ALA A 55 6.54 -10.66 -1.24
CA ALA A 55 5.29 -11.09 -0.61
C ALA A 55 4.68 -9.95 0.23
N THR A 56 5.49 -9.26 1.05
CA THR A 56 5.01 -8.14 1.86
C THR A 56 4.49 -6.98 0.98
N ALA A 57 5.14 -6.69 -0.14
CA ALA A 57 4.67 -5.66 -1.07
C ALA A 57 3.37 -6.05 -1.78
N LEU A 58 3.22 -7.32 -2.17
CA LEU A 58 1.98 -7.83 -2.76
C LEU A 58 0.84 -7.83 -1.74
N ASP A 59 1.09 -8.22 -0.49
CA ASP A 59 0.11 -8.14 0.60
C ASP A 59 -0.40 -6.70 0.79
N VAL A 60 0.50 -5.71 0.83
CA VAL A 60 0.11 -4.29 0.91
C VAL A 60 -0.74 -3.89 -0.29
N PHE A 61 -0.38 -4.32 -1.49
CA PHE A 61 -1.13 -4.02 -2.70
C PHE A 61 -2.55 -4.62 -2.66
N GLU A 62 -2.68 -5.88 -2.25
CA GLU A 62 -3.99 -6.52 -2.05
C GLU A 62 -4.85 -5.79 -1.02
N ARG A 63 -4.27 -5.38 0.11
CA ARG A 63 -5.00 -4.60 1.13
C ARG A 63 -5.46 -3.23 0.61
N LEU A 64 -4.68 -2.58 -0.25
CA LEU A 64 -5.08 -1.33 -0.90
C LEU A 64 -6.20 -1.54 -1.93
N ILE A 65 -6.19 -2.66 -2.66
CA ILE A 65 -7.31 -3.07 -3.52
C ILE A 65 -8.56 -3.28 -2.67
N GLU A 66 -8.47 -4.06 -1.60
CA GLU A 66 -9.59 -4.34 -0.70
C GLU A 66 -10.16 -3.05 -0.10
N ALA A 67 -9.31 -2.16 0.41
CA ALA A 67 -9.73 -0.85 0.91
C ALA A 67 -10.44 0.00 -0.16
N THR A 68 -10.02 -0.11 -1.42
CA THR A 68 -10.57 0.68 -2.53
C THR A 68 -12.00 0.27 -2.83
N TYR A 69 -12.26 -1.04 -2.85
CA TYR A 69 -13.53 -1.61 -3.27
C TYR A 69 -14.47 -1.99 -2.11
N SER A 70 -13.99 -1.95 -0.86
CA SER A 70 -14.80 -2.21 0.34
C SER A 70 -15.36 -0.92 0.96
N LYS A 71 -16.49 -1.03 1.66
CA LYS A 71 -16.97 0.00 2.60
C LYS A 71 -16.31 -0.12 3.98
N ALA A 72 -15.93 -1.34 4.37
CA ALA A 72 -15.23 -1.63 5.62
C ALA A 72 -13.71 -1.52 5.39
N ARG A 73 -13.21 -0.27 5.32
CA ARG A 73 -11.85 0.05 4.88
C ARG A 73 -10.82 0.08 6.01
N GLU A 74 -11.27 0.17 7.26
CA GLU A 74 -10.40 0.43 8.40
C GLU A 74 -9.32 -0.64 8.57
N ARG A 75 -9.73 -1.91 8.60
CA ARG A 75 -8.79 -3.04 8.74
C ARG A 75 -7.82 -3.15 7.57
N PRO A 76 -8.26 -3.18 6.29
CA PRO A 76 -7.33 -3.22 5.16
C PRO A 76 -6.34 -2.05 5.14
N LEU A 77 -6.79 -0.83 5.49
CA LEU A 77 -5.88 0.32 5.57
C LEU A 77 -4.86 0.20 6.71
N SER A 78 -5.28 -0.30 7.87
CA SER A 78 -4.37 -0.57 8.99
C SER A 78 -3.34 -1.63 8.63
N ASP A 79 -3.77 -2.71 7.98
CA ASP A 79 -2.90 -3.81 7.55
C ASP A 79 -1.91 -3.35 6.48
N ALA A 80 -2.36 -2.55 5.50
CA ALA A 80 -1.49 -1.91 4.51
C ALA A 80 -0.44 -1.00 5.16
N ASN A 81 -0.85 -0.18 6.13
CA ASN A 81 0.06 0.72 6.83
C ASN A 81 1.15 -0.06 7.60
N LEU A 82 0.79 -1.14 8.28
CA LEU A 82 1.76 -2.02 8.94
C LEU A 82 2.70 -2.70 7.93
N GLY A 83 2.17 -3.13 6.77
CA GLY A 83 2.99 -3.70 5.70
C GLY A 83 4.02 -2.72 5.14
N LEU A 84 3.67 -1.43 5.00
CA LEU A 84 4.62 -0.39 4.62
C LEU A 84 5.75 -0.23 5.64
N GLU A 85 5.44 -0.28 6.94
CA GLU A 85 6.49 -0.26 7.98
C GLU A 85 7.42 -1.48 7.86
N LYS A 86 6.86 -2.67 7.68
CA LYS A 86 7.67 -3.88 7.45
C LYS A 86 8.60 -3.72 6.27
N LEU A 87 8.12 -3.16 5.15
CA LEU A 87 8.96 -2.88 3.98
C LEU A 87 10.09 -1.91 4.30
N ARG A 88 9.83 -0.82 5.04
CA ARG A 88 10.90 0.14 5.44
C ARG A 88 12.01 -0.55 6.23
N PHE A 89 11.66 -1.41 7.19
CA PHE A 89 12.64 -2.16 7.96
C PHE A 89 13.37 -3.22 7.14
N LEU A 90 12.69 -3.96 6.26
CA LEU A 90 13.33 -4.94 5.39
C LEU A 90 14.33 -4.28 4.44
N PHE A 91 13.98 -3.12 3.86
CA PHE A 91 14.91 -2.35 3.04
C PHE A 91 16.11 -1.83 3.82
N ARG A 92 15.90 -1.41 5.07
CA ARG A 92 16.98 -1.01 5.98
C ARG A 92 17.93 -2.18 6.27
N VAL A 93 17.41 -3.39 6.47
CA VAL A 93 18.23 -4.61 6.62
C VAL A 93 19.04 -4.86 5.35
N CYS A 94 18.44 -4.79 4.16
CA CYS A 94 19.19 -4.96 2.91
C CYS A 94 20.28 -3.91 2.71
N ALA A 95 20.06 -2.66 3.14
CA ALA A 95 21.06 -1.60 3.07
C ALA A 95 22.21 -1.83 4.06
N GLU A 96 21.90 -2.22 5.30
CA GLU A 96 22.89 -2.53 6.34
C GLU A 96 23.78 -3.72 5.94
N LEU A 97 23.20 -4.72 5.29
CA LEU A 97 23.94 -5.87 4.75
C LEU A 97 24.67 -5.56 3.43
N HIS A 98 24.62 -4.32 2.95
CA HIS A 98 25.18 -3.87 1.67
C HIS A 98 24.66 -4.63 0.44
N TYR A 99 23.47 -5.22 0.51
CA TYR A 99 22.83 -5.88 -0.64
C TYR A 99 22.14 -4.90 -1.57
N LEU A 100 21.92 -3.67 -1.10
CA LEU A 100 21.30 -2.59 -1.86
C LEU A 100 22.21 -1.36 -1.83
N ASP A 101 22.48 -0.78 -3.00
CA ASP A 101 23.20 0.49 -3.05
C ASP A 101 22.37 1.64 -2.46
N LEU A 102 23.06 2.70 -2.02
CA LEU A 102 22.44 3.84 -1.36
C LEU A 102 21.35 4.50 -2.24
N ARG A 103 21.59 4.60 -3.55
CA ARG A 103 20.65 5.22 -4.49
C ARG A 103 19.34 4.46 -4.57
N ARG A 104 19.38 3.12 -4.62
CA ARG A 104 18.18 2.26 -4.61
C ARG A 104 17.48 2.30 -3.26
N TYR A 105 18.24 2.31 -2.17
CA TYR A 105 17.67 2.44 -0.83
C TYR A 105 16.90 3.76 -0.67
N GLU A 106 17.50 4.89 -1.06
CA GLU A 106 16.86 6.20 -1.03
C GLU A 106 15.64 6.28 -1.95
N HIS A 107 15.68 5.62 -3.10
CA HIS A 107 14.52 5.54 -3.99
C HIS A 107 13.37 4.77 -3.34
N ALA A 108 13.64 3.58 -2.79
CA ALA A 108 12.64 2.80 -2.06
C ALA A 108 12.06 3.60 -0.88
N ALA A 109 12.91 4.22 -0.07
CA ALA A 109 12.51 5.00 1.09
C ALA A 109 11.56 6.14 0.70
N ARG A 110 11.87 6.89 -0.37
CA ARG A 110 11.01 7.96 -0.87
C ARG A 110 9.65 7.45 -1.36
N MET A 111 9.63 6.37 -2.13
CA MET A 111 8.37 5.78 -2.61
C MET A 111 7.52 5.28 -1.45
N LEU A 112 8.10 4.57 -0.49
CA LEU A 112 7.39 4.06 0.69
C LEU A 112 6.89 5.18 1.61
N ASP A 113 7.63 6.27 1.75
CA ASP A 113 7.18 7.45 2.50
C ASP A 113 6.01 8.15 1.81
N GLU A 114 6.07 8.30 0.48
CA GLU A 114 4.97 8.84 -0.32
C GLU A 114 3.69 8.00 -0.21
N ILE A 115 3.79 6.69 -0.41
CA ILE A 115 2.66 5.76 -0.26
C ILE A 115 2.12 5.82 1.17
N GLY A 116 3.01 5.85 2.18
CA GLY A 116 2.62 5.97 3.59
C GLY A 116 1.81 7.23 3.89
N ARG A 117 2.22 8.39 3.34
CA ARG A 117 1.48 9.65 3.47
C ARG A 117 0.08 9.56 2.84
N MET A 118 -0.03 8.92 1.66
CA MET A 118 -1.33 8.71 1.00
C MET A 118 -2.24 7.79 1.83
N VAL A 119 -1.72 6.67 2.34
CA VAL A 119 -2.47 5.73 3.19
C VAL A 119 -2.90 6.39 4.50
N GLY A 120 -2.00 7.11 5.17
CA GLY A 120 -2.31 7.84 6.40
C GLY A 120 -3.40 8.90 6.21
N GLY A 121 -3.35 9.65 5.10
CA GLY A 121 -4.42 10.58 4.72
C GLY A 121 -5.76 9.88 4.54
N TRP A 122 -5.77 8.71 3.92
CA TRP A 122 -6.98 7.91 3.73
C TRP A 122 -7.53 7.36 5.05
N ILE A 123 -6.68 6.85 5.96
CA ILE A 123 -7.09 6.42 7.30
C ILE A 123 -7.77 7.57 8.06
N LYS A 124 -7.16 8.76 8.04
CA LYS A 124 -7.73 9.95 8.70
C LYS A 124 -9.10 10.31 8.14
N ALA A 125 -9.24 10.32 6.81
CA ALA A 125 -10.50 10.61 6.15
C ALA A 125 -11.57 9.55 6.44
N ASN A 126 -11.19 8.27 6.49
CA ASN A 126 -12.10 7.17 6.81
C ASN A 126 -12.64 7.28 8.24
N ARG A 127 -11.78 7.56 9.23
CA ARG A 127 -12.20 7.75 10.63
C ARG A 127 -13.14 8.95 10.80
N ALA A 128 -12.85 10.06 10.13
CA ALA A 128 -13.68 11.26 10.17
C ALA A 128 -15.08 11.07 9.53
N ALA A 129 -15.25 10.06 8.67
CA ALA A 129 -16.55 9.74 8.06
C ALA A 129 -17.38 8.74 8.89
N GLN A 130 -16.79 8.13 9.92
CA GLN A 130 -17.43 7.14 10.79
C GLN A 130 -17.86 7.71 12.15
N GLY A 131 -17.32 8.87 12.55
CA GLY A 131 -17.75 9.63 13.72
C GLY A 131 -18.71 10.74 13.32
#